data_AF-A0A9D4M6T5-F1
#
_entry.id   AF-A0A9D4M6T5-F1
#
_cell.length_a   1.000
_cell.length_b   1.000
_cell.length_c   1.000
_cell.angle_alpha   90.00
_cell.angle_beta   90.00
_cell.angle_gamma   90.00
#
_symmetry.space_group_name_H-M   'P 1'
#
loop_
_entity.id
_entity.type
_entity.pdbx_description
1 polymer ?
#
loop_
_entity_poly.entity_id
_entity_poly.type
_entity_poly.pdbx_seq_one_letter_code
_entity_poly.pdbx_strand_id
1 'polypeptide(L)'
;MQHMVDYASFLGVDFCNSATSSASYTGHQSVSELQSAIAEVILEDSLQEVKDSNVFSLTIDESTDNRNLKRVLMYTQCVKEGELKYRLLTNKLISEGSACAVNILSMVLEELKTKGIDIS
;
A
#
# COMPACT_ATOMS: atom_id res chain seq x y z
N MET A 1 -16.41 -21.98 0.63
CA MET A 1 -15.20 -21.17 0.36
C MET A 1 -14.31 -22.00 -0.57
N GLN A 2 -14.63 -22.14 -1.86
CA GLN A 2 -14.54 -21.14 -2.93
C GLN A 2 -13.11 -20.60 -3.09
N HIS A 3 -12.31 -21.41 -3.79
CA HIS A 3 -11.12 -21.11 -4.60
C HIS A 3 -10.37 -19.82 -4.27
N MET A 4 -9.44 -19.91 -3.33
CA MET A 4 -8.26 -19.04 -3.35
C MET A 4 -7.41 -19.54 -4.52
N VAL A 5 -7.32 -18.77 -5.60
CA VAL A 5 -6.48 -19.10 -6.75
C VAL A 5 -5.05 -19.21 -6.24
N ASP A 6 -4.46 -20.40 -6.38
CA ASP A 6 -3.04 -20.61 -6.14
C ASP A 6 -2.27 -19.89 -7.25
N TYR A 7 -1.91 -18.64 -6.97
CA TYR A 7 -1.24 -17.73 -7.90
C TYR A 7 0.10 -18.30 -8.40
N ALA A 8 0.76 -19.16 -7.64
CA ALA A 8 1.97 -19.83 -8.07
C ALA A 8 1.69 -20.82 -9.22
N SER A 9 0.60 -21.58 -9.10
CA SER A 9 0.13 -22.47 -10.18
C SER A 9 -0.34 -21.70 -11.41
N PHE A 10 -0.94 -20.52 -11.22
CA PHE A 10 -1.40 -19.65 -12.31
C PHE A 10 -0.23 -19.04 -13.12
N LEU A 11 0.88 -18.72 -12.46
CA LEU A 11 2.09 -18.18 -13.11
C LEU A 11 3.01 -19.27 -13.67
N GLY A 12 2.67 -20.55 -13.52
CA GLY A 12 3.47 -21.68 -13.99
C GLY A 12 4.78 -21.87 -13.23
N VAL A 13 4.88 -21.37 -11.99
CA VAL A 13 6.10 -21.44 -11.17
C VAL A 13 5.97 -22.62 -10.19
N ASP A 14 6.79 -23.66 -10.41
CA ASP A 14 6.81 -24.84 -9.56
C ASP A 14 7.80 -24.68 -8.40
N PHE A 15 7.30 -24.27 -7.23
CA PHE A 15 8.11 -24.16 -6.01
C PHE A 15 8.41 -25.53 -5.36
N CYS A 16 7.82 -26.63 -5.84
CA CYS A 16 7.81 -27.92 -5.12
C CYS A 16 9.01 -28.84 -5.42
N ASN A 17 9.95 -28.46 -6.30
CA ASN A 17 11.03 -29.35 -6.74
C ASN A 17 12.41 -29.15 -6.10
N SER A 18 12.52 -28.43 -4.98
CA SER A 18 13.80 -28.31 -4.23
C SER A 18 13.73 -28.97 -2.85
N ALA A 19 13.43 -30.27 -2.86
CA ALA A 19 13.64 -31.15 -1.70
C ALA A 19 15.12 -31.55 -1.58
N THR A 20 16.00 -30.60 -1.29
CA THR A 20 17.36 -30.87 -0.77
C THR A 20 17.61 -29.99 0.43
N SER A 21 18.02 -30.62 1.53
CA SER A 21 18.13 -30.05 2.87
C SER A 21 18.87 -28.71 2.87
N SER A 22 18.17 -27.60 3.14
CA SER A 22 18.63 -26.28 3.68
C SER A 22 17.79 -25.07 3.22
N ALA A 23 16.48 -25.17 2.95
CA ALA A 23 15.74 -23.99 2.48
C ALA A 23 14.25 -24.03 2.83
N SER A 24 13.91 -23.90 4.12
CA SER A 24 12.53 -23.56 4.51
C SER A 24 12.32 -22.05 4.42
N TYR A 25 12.53 -21.48 3.23
CA TYR A 25 11.90 -20.21 2.86
C TYR A 25 10.41 -20.53 2.76
N THR A 26 9.73 -20.51 3.90
CA THR A 26 8.35 -21.00 4.00
C THR A 26 7.50 -20.24 2.99
N GLY A 27 6.62 -20.94 2.25
CA GLY A 27 5.86 -20.34 1.14
C GLY A 27 5.07 -19.07 1.51
N HIS A 28 4.85 -18.81 2.80
CA HIS A 28 4.26 -17.55 3.26
C HIS A 28 5.18 -16.35 3.10
N GLN A 29 6.47 -16.50 3.38
CA GLN A 29 7.45 -15.42 3.28
C GLN A 29 7.68 -15.03 1.82
N SER A 30 7.84 -16.01 0.92
CA SER A 30 7.97 -15.74 -0.52
C SER A 30 6.73 -15.07 -1.11
N VAL A 31 5.52 -15.47 -0.69
CA VAL A 31 4.27 -14.81 -1.13
C VAL A 31 4.19 -13.38 -0.61
N SER A 32 4.54 -13.13 0.66
CA SER A 32 4.52 -11.79 1.24
C SER A 32 5.50 -10.84 0.53
N GLU A 33 6.68 -11.33 0.19
CA GLU A 33 7.69 -10.55 -0.54
C GLU A 33 7.25 -10.26 -1.97
N LEU A 34 6.71 -11.25 -2.67
CA LEU A 34 6.16 -11.05 -4.01
C LEU A 34 5.01 -10.04 -4.00
N GLN A 35 4.09 -10.14 -3.03
CA GLN A 35 3.00 -9.18 -2.85
C GLN A 35 3.53 -7.78 -2.56
N SER A 36 4.59 -7.66 -1.76
CA SER A 36 5.24 -6.39 -1.46
C SER A 36 5.88 -5.77 -2.69
N ALA A 37 6.60 -6.56 -3.49
CA ALA A 37 7.22 -6.11 -4.74
C ALA A 37 6.15 -5.66 -5.76
N ILE A 38 5.06 -6.41 -5.91
CA ILE A 38 3.94 -6.01 -6.78
C ILE A 38 3.29 -4.72 -6.29
N ALA A 39 3.05 -4.60 -4.98
CA ALA A 39 2.46 -3.42 -4.38
C ALA A 39 3.35 -2.18 -4.55
N GLU A 40 4.67 -2.35 -4.47
CA GLU A 40 5.65 -1.28 -4.71
C GLU A 40 5.58 -0.77 -6.15
N VAL A 41 5.56 -1.66 -7.15
CA VAL A 41 5.42 -1.27 -8.56
C VAL A 41 4.11 -0.53 -8.81
N ILE A 42 2.99 -1.05 -8.30
CA ILE A 42 1.67 -0.39 -8.44
C ILE A 42 1.68 0.99 -7.76
N LEU A 43 2.35 1.12 -6.61
CA LEU A 43 2.46 2.37 -5.88
C LEU A 43 3.33 3.38 -6.64
N GLU A 44 4.45 2.96 -7.23
CA GLU A 44 5.30 3.83 -8.06
C GLU A 44 4.54 4.41 -9.24
N ASP A 45 3.81 3.57 -9.98
CA ASP A 45 2.95 4.00 -11.09
C ASP A 45 1.88 5.00 -10.60
N SER A 46 1.24 4.68 -9.47
CA SER A 46 0.23 5.55 -8.86
C SER A 46 0.81 6.90 -8.43
N LEU A 47 2.03 6.91 -7.90
CA LEU A 47 2.72 8.13 -7.48
C LEU A 47 3.14 8.98 -8.67
N GLN A 48 3.59 8.37 -9.75
CA GLN A 48 3.92 9.10 -10.96
C GLN A 48 2.67 9.78 -11.54
N GLU A 49 1.52 9.09 -11.56
CA GLU A 49 0.25 9.69 -11.97
C GLU A 49 -0.16 10.91 -11.13
N VAL A 50 0.08 10.85 -9.82
CA VAL A 50 -0.22 11.98 -8.92
C VAL A 50 0.76 13.13 -9.16
N LYS A 51 2.05 12.84 -9.36
CA LYS A 51 3.09 13.85 -9.64
C LYS A 51 2.90 14.55 -10.98
N ASP A 52 2.45 13.81 -11.99
CA ASP A 52 2.15 14.36 -13.31
C ASP A 52 0.84 15.17 -13.31
N SER A 53 0.01 15.01 -12.27
CA SER A 53 -1.26 15.73 -12.16
C SER A 53 -1.04 17.13 -11.59
N ASN A 54 -1.48 18.15 -12.33
CA ASN A 54 -1.44 19.54 -11.85
C ASN A 54 -2.35 19.76 -10.63
N VAL A 55 -3.39 18.94 -10.45
CA VAL A 55 -4.36 19.07 -9.36
C VAL A 55 -4.79 17.69 -8.91
N PHE A 56 -4.66 17.42 -7.62
CA PHE A 56 -5.20 16.22 -6.99
C PHE A 56 -5.98 16.58 -5.72
N SER A 57 -6.91 15.71 -5.35
CA SER A 57 -7.59 15.74 -4.05
C SER A 57 -7.01 14.63 -3.19
N LEU A 58 -6.76 14.92 -1.92
CA LEU A 58 -6.34 13.95 -0.92
C LEU A 58 -7.49 13.68 0.05
N THR A 59 -7.88 12.41 0.20
CA THR A 59 -8.84 11.96 1.19
C THR A 59 -8.12 11.16 2.26
N ILE A 60 -8.31 11.55 3.51
CA ILE A 60 -7.71 10.88 4.67
C ILE A 60 -8.85 10.26 5.45
N ASP A 61 -8.77 8.95 5.69
CA ASP A 61 -9.74 8.20 6.47
C ASP A 61 -9.07 7.65 7.73
N GLU A 62 -9.71 7.86 8.88
CA GLU A 62 -9.25 7.38 10.19
C GLU A 62 -10.24 6.34 10.71
N SER A 63 -9.73 5.15 11.03
CA SER A 63 -10.52 4.09 11.64
C SER A 63 -9.86 3.58 12.92
N THR A 64 -10.67 3.12 13.87
CA THR A 64 -10.21 2.50 15.12
C THR A 64 -10.79 1.11 15.23
N ASP A 65 -9.94 0.11 15.48
CA ASP A 65 -10.40 -1.27 15.71
C ASP A 65 -10.88 -1.48 17.17
N ASN A 66 -11.45 -2.65 17.45
CA ASN A 66 -11.94 -3.02 18.79
C ASN A 66 -10.83 -3.25 19.83
N ARG A 67 -9.56 -3.24 19.43
CA ARG A 67 -8.38 -3.24 20.31
C ARG A 67 -7.83 -1.82 20.47
N ASN A 68 -8.60 -0.83 20.04
CA ASN A 68 -8.27 0.58 19.96
C ASN A 68 -7.04 0.91 19.10
N LEU A 69 -6.65 0.04 18.17
CA LEU A 69 -5.59 0.39 17.22
C LEU A 69 -6.16 1.31 16.15
N LYS A 70 -5.52 2.46 15.97
CA LYS A 70 -5.91 3.42 14.94
C LYS A 70 -5.21 3.14 13.63
N ARG A 71 -5.91 3.34 12.53
CA ARG A 71 -5.37 3.26 11.17
C ARG A 71 -5.72 4.50 10.40
N VAL A 72 -4.75 5.01 9.64
CA VAL A 72 -4.95 6.08 8.70
C VAL A 72 -4.71 5.57 7.29
N LEU A 73 -5.73 5.76 6.46
CA LEU A 73 -5.72 5.48 5.03
C LEU A 73 -5.65 6.80 4.28
N MET A 74 -4.80 6.86 3.26
CA MET A 74 -4.63 8.03 2.40
C MET A 74 -4.95 7.65 0.97
N TYR A 75 -5.94 8.32 0.38
CA TYR A 75 -6.34 8.15 -1.00
C TYR A 75 -6.10 9.45 -1.77
N THR A 76 -5.63 9.33 -3.01
CA THR A 76 -5.61 10.44 -3.95
C THR A 76 -6.62 10.26 -5.05
N GLN A 77 -7.15 11.39 -5.50
CA GLN A 77 -7.98 11.51 -6.68
C GLN A 77 -7.33 12.49 -7.64
N CYS A 78 -7.06 12.03 -8.86
CA CYS A 78 -6.51 12.86 -9.93
C CYS A 78 -7.29 12.63 -11.22
N VAL A 79 -7.33 13.65 -12.10
CA VAL A 79 -7.90 13.51 -13.44
C VAL A 79 -6.79 13.08 -14.39
N LYS A 80 -6.97 11.93 -15.04
CA LYS A 80 -6.07 11.42 -16.08
C LYS A 80 -6.91 11.02 -17.29
N GLU A 81 -6.53 11.52 -18.47
CA GLU A 81 -7.22 11.24 -19.74
C GLU A 81 -8.73 11.59 -19.73
N GLY A 82 -9.10 12.60 -18.94
CA GLY A 82 -10.51 13.03 -18.80
C GLY A 82 -11.35 12.19 -17.84
N GLU A 83 -10.76 11.18 -17.19
CA GLU A 83 -11.42 10.37 -16.18
C GLU A 83 -10.85 10.63 -14.79
N LEU A 84 -11.72 10.54 -13.77
CA LEU A 84 -11.31 10.62 -12.37
C LEU A 84 -10.74 9.26 -11.93
N LYS A 85 -9.47 9.24 -11.54
CA LYS A 85 -8.77 8.06 -11.05
C LYS A 85 -8.57 8.17 -9.54
N TYR A 86 -8.75 7.04 -8.86
CA TYR A 86 -8.57 6.90 -7.42
C TYR A 86 -7.38 5.98 -7.16
N ARG A 87 -6.47 6.40 -6.28
CA ARG A 87 -5.29 5.63 -5.89
C ARG A 87 -5.15 5.60 -4.37
N LEU A 88 -4.83 4.44 -3.82
CA LEU A 88 -4.44 4.31 -2.42
C LEU A 88 -2.95 4.61 -2.32
N LEU A 89 -2.57 5.57 -1.47
CA LEU A 89 -1.16 5.93 -1.24
C LEU A 89 -0.57 5.24 -0.02
N THR A 90 -1.35 5.16 1.07
CA THR A 90 -0.85 4.70 2.37
C THR A 90 -1.95 4.03 3.18
N ASN A 91 -1.55 3.01 3.92
CA ASN A 91 -2.32 2.37 4.99
C ASN A 91 -1.37 2.21 6.20
N LYS A 92 -1.46 3.10 7.18
CA LYS A 92 -0.57 3.12 8.34
C LYS A 92 -1.32 2.88 9.63
N LEU A 93 -0.69 2.11 10.52
CA LEU A 93 -1.17 1.92 11.88
C LEU A 93 -0.54 2.97 12.79
N ILE A 94 -1.36 3.58 13.66
CA ILE A 94 -0.97 4.62 14.61
C ILE A 94 -1.27 4.11 16.01
N SER A 95 -0.31 4.22 16.93
CA SER A 95 -0.53 3.91 18.34
C SER A 95 -1.43 4.99 18.98
N GLU A 96 -2.39 4.59 19.82
CA GLU A 96 -3.41 5.50 20.39
C GLU A 96 -2.87 6.79 20.98
N GLY A 97 -1.72 6.71 21.68
CA GLY A 97 -1.13 7.85 22.38
C GLY A 97 -0.65 8.99 21.46
N SER A 98 -0.61 8.79 20.14
CA SER A 98 -0.15 9.78 19.17
C SER A 98 -1.22 10.24 18.18
N ALA A 99 -2.46 9.76 18.26
CA ALA A 99 -3.48 10.08 17.26
C ALA A 99 -4.32 11.33 17.58
N CYS A 100 -3.66 12.49 17.65
CA CYS A 100 -4.31 13.80 17.66
C CYS A 100 -4.23 14.44 16.26
N ALA A 101 -5.11 15.41 15.97
CA ALA A 101 -5.18 16.06 14.65
C ALA A 101 -3.83 16.63 14.17
N VAL A 102 -3.04 17.20 15.09
CA VAL A 102 -1.71 17.74 14.77
C VAL A 102 -0.76 16.63 14.32
N ASN A 103 -0.72 15.52 15.06
CA ASN A 103 0.15 14.40 14.73
C ASN A 103 -0.28 13.69 13.45
N ILE A 104 -1.59 13.57 13.20
CA ILE A 104 -2.13 13.01 11.95
C ILE A 104 -1.71 13.89 10.78
N LEU A 105 -1.84 15.22 10.91
CA LEU A 105 -1.39 16.16 9.88
C LEU A 105 0.11 16.07 9.64
N SER A 106 0.93 16.06 10.70
CA SER A 106 2.38 15.90 10.60
C SER A 106 2.76 14.61 9.89
N MET A 107 2.13 13.49 10.26
CA MET A 107 2.34 12.20 9.60
C MET A 107 1.94 12.24 8.12
N VAL A 108 0.81 12.87 7.77
CA VAL A 108 0.36 13.01 6.39
C VAL A 108 1.36 13.82 5.56
N LEU A 109 1.85 14.94 6.09
CA LEU A 109 2.84 15.78 5.41
C LEU A 109 4.18 15.05 5.24
N GLU A 110 4.64 14.34 6.28
CA GLU A 110 5.83 13.50 6.19
C GLU A 110 5.67 12.40 5.15
N GLU A 111 4.51 11.75 5.09
CA GLU A 111 4.22 10.67 4.15
C GLU A 111 4.18 11.16 2.70
N LEU A 112 3.61 12.34 2.45
CA LEU A 112 3.60 12.93 1.12
C LEU A 112 5.01 13.33 0.69
N LYS A 113 5.80 13.90 1.61
CA LYS A 113 7.20 14.23 1.38
C LYS A 113 8.06 12.99 1.09
N THR A 114 7.91 11.89 1.83
CA THR A 114 8.67 10.65 1.58
C THR A 114 8.31 10.03 0.22
N LYS A 115 7.08 10.24 -0.25
CA LYS A 115 6.62 9.83 -1.58
C LYS A 115 7.00 10.81 -2.69
N GLY A 116 7.66 11.92 -2.35
CA GLY A 116 8.09 12.96 -3.28
C GLY A 116 6.95 13.80 -3.85
N ILE A 117 5.84 13.90 -3.12
CA ILE A 117 4.74 14.83 -3.41
C ILE A 117 4.99 16.08 -2.57
N ASP A 118 5.40 17.17 -3.22
CA ASP A 118 5.62 18.44 -2.53
C ASP A 118 4.31 19.24 -2.45
N ILE A 119 4.03 19.76 -1.28
CA ILE A 119 2.82 20.53 -0.94
C ILE A 119 3.31 21.84 -0.33
N SER A 120 4.05 22.58 -1.13
CA SER A 120 4.61 23.89 -0.79
C SER A 120 3.65 25.04 -1.11
#